data_AF-A0A519UN84-F1
#
_entry.id   AF-A0A519UN84-F1
#
_cell.length_a   1.000
_cell.length_b   1.000
_cell.length_c   1.000
_cell.angle_alpha   90.00
_cell.angle_beta   90.00
_cell.angle_gamma   90.00
#
_symmetry.space_group_name_H-M   'P 1'
#
loop_
_entity.id
_entity.type
_entity.pdbx_description
1 polymer ?
#
loop_
_entity_poly.entity_id
_entity_poly.type
_entity_poly.pdbx_seq_one_letter_code
_entity_poly.pdbx_strand_id
1 'polypeptide(L)' 'PEEMVEKIAAGKLNKFYKDSTLLNQEFVKDGSMDVRKFLDNTAKGLTVTAFKRVQLGA' A
#
# COMPACT_ATOMS: atom_id res chain seq x y z
N PRO A 1 -20.12 11.93 18.40
CA PRO A 1 -20.49 11.86 16.97
C PRO A 1 -19.32 12.16 16.04
N GLU A 2 -18.58 13.24 16.29
CA GLU A 2 -17.41 13.65 15.50
C GLU A 2 -16.24 12.65 15.60
N GLU A 3 -15.85 12.21 16.80
CA GLU A 3 -14.82 11.17 16.98
C GLU A 3 -15.13 9.88 16.19
N MET A 4 -16.41 9.51 16.08
CA MET A 4 -16.81 8.30 15.34
C MET A 4 -16.63 8.51 13.83
N VAL A 5 -16.97 9.70 13.33
CA VAL A 5 -16.78 10.08 11.92
C VAL A 5 -15.30 10.14 11.57
N GLU A 6 -14.45 10.68 12.45
CA GLU A 6 -12.99 10.69 12.26
C GLU A 6 -12.41 9.27 12.19
N LYS A 7 -12.85 8.37 13.07
CA LYS A 7 -12.41 6.96 13.03
C LYS A 7 -12.82 6.26 11.73
N ILE A 8 -14.02 6.55 11.20
CA ILE A 8 -14.48 6.02 9.91
C ILE A 8 -13.63 6.57 8.76
N ALA A 9 -13.34 7.88 8.76
CA ALA A 9 -12.51 8.52 7.75
C ALA A 9 -11.09 7.95 7.75
N ALA A 10 -10.48 7.77 8.94
CA ALA A 10 -9.18 7.14 9.09
C ALA A 10 -9.17 5.70 8.58
N GLY A 11 -10.23 4.93 8.85
CA GLY A 11 -10.39 3.56 8.33
C GLY A 11 -10.42 3.51 6.80
N LYS A 12 -11.17 4.42 6.15
CA LYS A 12 -11.19 4.54 4.69
C LYS A 12 -9.83 4.91 4.11
N LEU A 13 -9.14 5.85 4.73
CA LEU A 13 -7.82 6.28 4.29
C LEU A 13 -6.79 5.14 4.40
N ASN A 14 -6.82 4.39 5.50
CA ASN A 14 -5.98 3.21 5.69
C ASN A 14 -6.24 2.13 4.62
N LYS A 15 -7.52 1.90 4.29
CA LYS A 15 -7.87 0.98 3.19
C LYS A 15 -7.36 1.48 1.84
N PHE A 16 -7.53 2.77 1.55
CA PHE A 16 -7.00 3.36 0.32
C PHE A 16 -5.49 3.18 0.19
N TYR A 17 -4.73 3.40 1.27
CA TYR A 17 -3.28 3.17 1.24
C TYR A 17 -2.93 1.70 0.94
N LYS A 18 -3.63 0.73 1.55
CA LYS A 18 -3.39 -0.69 1.29
C LYS A 18 -3.74 -1.12 -0.13
N ASP A 19 -4.84 -0.59 -0.69
CA ASP A 19 -5.36 -1.07 -1.98
C ASP A 19 -4.81 -0.28 -3.17
N SER A 20 -4.46 0.99 -2.98
CA SER A 20 -4.17 1.94 -4.06
C SER A 20 -2.73 2.46 -4.08
N THR A 21 -1.88 2.10 -3.11
CA THR A 21 -0.48 2.55 -3.09
C THR A 21 0.51 1.39 -3.09
N LEU A 22 1.48 1.45 -4.02
CA LEU A 22 2.41 0.35 -4.28
C LEU A 22 3.20 -0.10 -3.06
N LEU A 23 3.64 0.82 -2.20
CA LEU A 23 4.52 0.51 -1.07
C LEU A 23 3.79 -0.02 0.16
N ASN A 24 2.49 0.30 0.34
CA ASN A 24 1.71 -0.08 1.51
C ASN A 24 0.80 -1.29 1.26
N GLN A 25 0.72 -1.78 0.02
CA GLN A 25 -0.03 -2.99 -0.31
C GLN A 25 0.69 -4.25 0.20
N GLU A 26 -0.08 -5.30 0.45
CA GLU A 26 0.46 -6.63 0.74
C GLU A 26 1.29 -7.16 -0.43
N PHE A 27 2.41 -7.80 -0.11
CA PHE A 27 3.26 -8.38 -1.12
C PHE A 27 2.62 -9.67 -1.66
N VAL A 28 2.34 -9.72 -2.96
CA VAL A 28 1.59 -10.81 -3.62
C VAL A 28 2.20 -12.20 -3.39
N LYS A 29 3.53 -12.30 -3.21
CA LYS A 29 4.22 -13.58 -2.96
C LYS A 29 4.26 -13.97 -1.48
N ASP A 30 4.09 -13.00 -0.58
CA ASP A 30 4.09 -13.21 0.87
C ASP A 30 3.23 -12.13 1.53
N GLY A 31 1.96 -12.47 1.79
CA GLY A 31 0.99 -11.55 2.40
C GLY A 31 1.29 -11.20 3.87
N SER A 32 2.34 -11.75 4.47
CA SER A 32 2.74 -11.37 5.84
C SER A 32 3.45 -10.01 5.91
N MET A 33 3.88 -9.47 4.76
CA MET A 33 4.59 -8.20 4.67
C MET A 33 4.04 -7.30 3.56
N ASP A 34 4.29 -6.00 3.69
CA ASP A 34 4.04 -5.04 2.62
C ASP A 34 5.25 -4.93 1.68
N VAL A 35 5.04 -4.31 0.52
CA VAL A 35 6.09 -4.12 -0.48
C VAL A 35 7.25 -3.28 0.07
N ARG A 36 7.00 -2.32 0.96
CA ARG A 36 8.07 -1.53 1.60
C ARG A 36 9.02 -2.41 2.42
N LYS A 37 8.48 -3.25 3.30
CA LYS A 37 9.27 -4.21 4.10
C LYS A 37 10.03 -5.18 3.22
N PHE A 38 9.43 -5.66 2.14
CA PHE A 38 10.13 -6.50 1.17
C PHE A 38 11.34 -5.81 0.55
N LEU A 39 11.20 -4.54 0.14
CA LEU A 39 12.30 -3.76 -0.43
C LEU A 39 13.40 -3.50 0.60
N ASP A 40 13.04 -3.09 1.82
CA ASP A 40 13.98 -2.86 2.92
C ASP A 40 14.76 -4.12 3.31
N ASN A 41 14.11 -5.29 3.31
CA ASN A 41 14.74 -6.59 3.56
C ASN A 41 15.71 -6.99 2.44
N THR A 42 15.45 -6.53 1.21
CA THR A 42 16.33 -6.79 0.06
C THR A 42 17.57 -5.91 0.11
N ALA A 43 17.38 -4.62 0.34
CA ALA A 43 18.46 -3.68 0.59
C ALA A 43 17.91 -2.47 1.36
N LYS A 44 18.60 -2.09 2.43
CA LYS A 44 18.18 -0.98 3.28
C LYS A 44 18.06 0.32 2.47
N GLY A 45 16.87 0.93 2.46
CA GLY A 45 16.60 2.17 1.74
C GLY A 45 16.26 2.01 0.25
N LEU A 46 16.10 0.76 -0.23
CA LEU A 46 15.61 0.50 -1.57
C LEU A 46 14.14 0.94 -1.69
N THR A 47 13.82 1.67 -2.76
CA THR A 47 12.47 2.17 -2.99
C THR A 47 12.12 2.20 -4.48
N VAL A 48 10.83 2.32 -4.78
CA VAL A 48 10.33 2.46 -6.15
C VAL A 48 10.11 3.95 -6.45
N THR A 49 10.76 4.45 -7.49
CA THR A 49 10.63 5.85 -7.93
C THR A 49 9.45 6.07 -8.87
N ALA A 50 9.18 5.10 -9.75
CA ALA A 50 8.07 5.13 -10.69
C ALA A 50 7.68 3.72 -11.12
N PHE A 51 6.39 3.54 -11.46
CA PHE A 51 5.90 2.33 -12.12
C PHE A 51 4.80 2.69 -13.12
N LYS A 52 4.61 1.85 -14.13
CA LYS A 52 3.52 1.98 -15.11
C LYS A 52 2.80 0.65 -15.22
N ARG A 53 1.51 0.64 -14.95
CA ARG A 53 0.62 -0.51 -15.19
C ARG A 53 -0.16 -0.28 -16.47
N VAL A 54 -0.17 -1.25 -17.37
CA VAL A 54 -0.99 -1.25 -18.59
C VAL A 54 -1.97 -2.40 -18.50
N GLN A 55 -3.24 -2.13 -18.78
CA GLN A 55 -4.29 -3.15 -18.86
C GLN A 55 -5.09 -2.89 -20.14
N LEU A 56 -5.31 -3.93 -20.94
CA LEU A 56 -6.08 -3.84 -22.17
C LEU A 56 -7.58 -3.83 -21.82
N GLY A 57 -8.31 -2.80 -22.29
CA GLY A 57 -9.77 -2.71 -22.15
C GLY A 57 -10.31 -2.43 -20.74
N ALA A 58 -9.53 -1.78 -19.87
CA ALA A 58 -9.95 -1.36 -18.54
C ALA A 58 -10.92 -0.17 -18.54
#